data_AF-A0A966LXL4-F1
#
_entry.id   AF-A0A966LXL4-F1
#
_cell.length_a   1.000
_cell.length_b   1.000
_cell.length_c   1.000
_cell.angle_alpha   90.00
_cell.angle_beta   90.00
_cell.angle_gamma   90.00
#
_symmetry.space_group_name_H-M   'P 1'
#
loop_
_entity.id
_entity.type
_entity.pdbx_description
1 polymer ?
#
loop_
_entity_poly.entity_id
_entity_poly.type
_entity_poly.pdbx_seq_one_letter_code
_entity_poly.pdbx_strand_id
1 'polypeptide(L)'
;MVKITKSIEIYVFFIIIPIILIPTKSNIAMFSTLTAVAIICIYYLKYKKITLINLKDFKFDKYFKIIFYRFLIVAILVLIFSYFFDPSKFLNLPRSHFFLWLLIIILYPILSALPQEIVFRSFFFKRYENLFKNKKIL
;
A
#
# COMPACT_ATOMS: atom_id res chain seq x y z
N MET A 1 15.33 -22.68 -15.55
CA MET A 1 15.20 -22.74 -14.07
C MET A 1 14.84 -21.40 -13.42
N VAL A 2 15.54 -20.29 -13.70
CA VAL A 2 15.31 -18.98 -13.01
C VAL A 2 13.90 -18.38 -13.16
N LYS A 3 13.18 -18.65 -14.26
CA LYS A 3 11.79 -18.17 -14.43
C LYS A 3 10.78 -18.95 -13.58
N ILE A 4 11.00 -20.25 -13.41
CA ILE A 4 10.12 -21.13 -12.62
C ILE A 4 10.23 -20.76 -11.14
N THR A 5 11.45 -20.52 -10.63
CA THR A 5 11.66 -20.09 -9.25
C THR A 5 11.00 -18.76 -8.93
N LYS A 6 11.09 -17.77 -9.83
CA LYS A 6 10.40 -16.48 -9.66
C LYS A 6 8.87 -16.59 -9.71
N SER A 7 8.34 -17.51 -10.52
CA SER A 7 6.89 -17.71 -10.59
C SER A 7 6.37 -18.28 -9.27
N ILE A 8 7.06 -19.27 -8.71
CA ILE A 8 6.77 -19.82 -7.38
C ILE A 8 6.87 -18.73 -6.30
N GLU A 9 7.92 -17.89 -6.36
CA GLU A 9 8.12 -16.75 -5.45
C GLU A 9 6.89 -15.82 -5.43
N ILE A 10 6.31 -15.49 -6.59
CA ILE A 10 5.08 -14.66 -6.67
C ILE A 10 3.93 -15.33 -5.91
N TYR A 11 3.63 -16.59 -6.20
CA TYR A 11 2.52 -17.29 -5.54
C TYR A 11 2.73 -17.37 -4.03
N VAL A 12 3.95 -17.62 -3.57
CA VAL A 12 4.26 -17.69 -2.14
C VAL A 12 4.04 -16.32 -1.48
N PHE A 13 4.68 -15.26 -1.97
CA PHE A 13 4.67 -13.95 -1.31
C PHE A 13 3.32 -13.23 -1.40
N PHE A 14 2.62 -13.34 -2.53
CA PHE A 14 1.46 -12.49 -2.82
C PHE A 14 0.13 -13.22 -2.69
N ILE A 15 0.13 -14.56 -2.55
CA ILE A 15 -1.10 -15.35 -2.42
C ILE A 15 -1.05 -16.21 -1.16
N ILE A 16 -0.06 -17.08 -1.03
CA ILE A 16 0.00 -18.05 0.08
C ILE A 16 0.18 -17.36 1.43
N ILE A 17 1.15 -16.44 1.56
CA ILE A 17 1.38 -15.71 2.82
C ILE A 17 0.12 -14.94 3.25
N PRO A 18 -0.52 -14.11 2.39
CA PRO A 18 -1.79 -13.47 2.75
C PRO A 18 -2.88 -14.45 3.19
N ILE A 19 -3.05 -15.58 2.48
CA ILE A 19 -4.07 -16.58 2.82
C ILE A 19 -3.82 -17.19 4.19
N ILE A 20 -2.57 -17.50 4.54
CA ILE A 20 -2.20 -18.03 5.87
C ILE A 20 -2.47 -17.01 6.98
N LEU A 21 -2.37 -15.70 6.68
CA LEU A 21 -2.63 -14.65 7.66
C LEU A 21 -4.13 -14.44 7.95
N ILE A 22 -5.03 -14.73 6.99
CA ILE A 22 -6.49 -14.57 7.16
C ILE A 22 -7.04 -15.24 8.44
N PRO A 23 -6.78 -16.53 8.71
CA PRO A 23 -7.34 -17.20 9.90
C PRO A 23 -6.81 -16.65 11.22
N THR A 24 -5.65 -15.98 11.24
CA THR A 24 -5.07 -15.43 12.47
C THR A 24 -5.90 -14.30 13.08
N LYS A 25 -6.68 -13.58 12.24
CA LYS A 25 -7.44 -12.37 12.61
C LYS A 25 -6.63 -11.35 13.43
N SER A 26 -5.30 -11.38 13.31
CA SER A 26 -4.39 -10.58 14.13
C SER A 26 -3.80 -9.45 13.30
N ASN A 27 -4.22 -8.22 13.60
CA ASN A 27 -3.66 -7.02 12.99
C ASN A 27 -2.14 -6.94 13.21
N ILE A 28 -1.66 -7.39 14.37
CA ILE A 28 -0.23 -7.41 14.70
C ILE A 28 0.51 -8.38 13.78
N ALA A 29 -0.04 -9.59 13.54
CA ALA A 29 0.57 -10.55 12.63
C ALA A 29 0.60 -10.05 11.17
N MET A 30 -0.46 -9.35 10.75
CA MET A 30 -0.51 -8.76 9.40
C MET A 30 0.53 -7.65 9.23
N PHE A 31 0.57 -6.66 10.14
CA PHE A 31 1.52 -5.55 10.03
C PHE A 31 2.97 -6.00 10.24
N SER A 32 3.23 -6.95 11.16
CA SER A 32 4.59 -7.47 11.38
C SER A 32 5.09 -8.24 10.16
N THR A 33 4.24 -9.08 9.56
CA THR A 33 4.61 -9.83 8.35
C THR A 33 4.84 -8.89 7.17
N LEU A 34 3.96 -7.92 6.96
CA LEU A 34 4.13 -6.90 5.93
C LEU A 34 5.44 -6.12 6.10
N THR A 35 5.74 -5.71 7.33
CA THR A 35 6.97 -4.96 7.64
C THR A 35 8.20 -5.82 7.43
N ALA A 36 8.19 -7.08 7.87
CA ALA A 36 9.29 -8.02 7.67
C ALA A 36 9.57 -8.27 6.17
N VAL A 37 8.51 -8.52 5.38
CA VAL A 37 8.62 -8.67 3.93
C VAL A 37 9.15 -7.39 3.29
N ALA A 38 8.64 -6.22 3.69
CA ALA A 38 9.12 -4.94 3.19
C ALA A 38 10.61 -4.71 3.48
N ILE A 39 11.09 -5.06 4.67
CA ILE A 39 12.52 -4.98 5.02
C ILE A 39 13.36 -5.87 4.11
N ILE A 40 12.94 -7.12 3.88
CA ILE A 40 13.61 -8.05 2.94
C ILE A 40 13.66 -7.45 1.53
N CYS A 41 12.53 -6.90 1.06
CA CYS A 41 12.45 -6.23 -0.24
C CYS A 41 13.38 -5.00 -0.32
N ILE A 42 13.48 -4.18 0.74
CA ILE A 42 14.38 -3.03 0.80
C ILE A 42 15.84 -3.49 0.66
N TYR A 43 16.25 -4.53 1.40
CA TYR A 43 17.61 -5.05 1.31
C TYR A 43 17.93 -5.53 -0.11
N TYR A 44 17.00 -6.26 -0.74
CA TYR A 44 17.16 -6.69 -2.13
C TYR A 44 17.29 -5.51 -3.11
N LEU A 45 16.43 -4.51 -2.97
CA LEU A 45 16.41 -3.33 -3.84
C LEU A 45 17.68 -2.49 -3.68
N LYS A 46 18.17 -2.31 -2.44
CA LYS A 46 19.45 -1.66 -2.14
C LYS A 46 20.63 -2.41 -2.74
N TYR A 47 20.66 -3.73 -2.62
CA TYR A 47 21.70 -4.57 -3.24
C TYR A 47 21.74 -4.40 -4.77
N LYS A 48 20.57 -4.26 -5.40
CA LYS A 48 20.43 -3.97 -6.84
C LYS A 48 20.62 -2.49 -7.21
N LYS A 49 20.97 -1.63 -6.26
CA LYS A 49 21.14 -0.17 -6.42
C LYS A 49 19.90 0.50 -7.06
N ILE A 50 18.70 -0.01 -6.77
CA ILE A 50 17.45 0.55 -7.24
C ILE A 50 17.04 1.67 -6.29
N THR A 51 16.74 2.85 -6.84
CA THR A 51 16.17 3.97 -6.10
C THR A 51 14.75 3.64 -5.67
N LEU A 52 14.50 3.63 -4.36
CA LEU A 52 13.19 3.30 -3.76
C LEU A 52 12.19 4.44 -3.91
N ILE A 53 12.66 5.67 -3.68
CA ILE A 53 11.85 6.89 -3.73
C ILE A 53 12.66 7.89 -4.55
N ASN A 54 12.04 8.41 -5.61
CA ASN A 54 12.63 9.48 -6.39
C ASN A 54 11.76 10.73 -6.25
N LEU A 55 12.13 11.59 -5.29
CA LEU A 55 11.39 12.82 -4.99
C LEU A 55 11.33 13.78 -6.20
N LYS A 56 12.21 13.61 -7.20
CA LYS A 56 12.20 14.41 -8.44
C LYS A 56 11.05 14.06 -9.38
N ASP A 57 10.45 12.88 -9.21
CA ASP A 57 9.27 12.46 -9.97
C ASP A 57 7.99 13.08 -9.40
N PHE A 58 8.04 13.63 -8.19
CA PHE A 58 6.92 14.37 -7.62
C PHE A 58 6.83 15.76 -8.26
N LYS A 59 5.81 15.94 -9.10
CA LYS A 59 5.54 17.21 -9.79
C LYS A 59 4.11 17.64 -9.54
N PHE A 60 3.91 18.92 -9.22
CA PHE A 60 2.60 19.55 -9.17
C PHE A 60 2.08 19.84 -10.59
N ASP A 61 1.84 18.77 -11.33
CA ASP A 61 1.43 18.84 -12.73
C ASP A 61 -0.10 18.75 -12.89
N LYS A 62 -0.55 18.62 -14.14
CA LYS A 62 -1.96 18.44 -14.48
C LYS A 62 -2.57 17.21 -13.79
N TYR A 63 -1.80 16.13 -13.60
CA TYR A 63 -2.28 14.91 -12.95
C TYR A 63 -2.50 15.12 -11.46
N PHE A 64 -1.65 15.91 -10.79
CA PHE A 64 -1.89 16.28 -9.40
C PHE A 64 -3.23 17.00 -9.23
N LYS A 65 -3.56 17.94 -10.12
CA LYS A 65 -4.88 18.62 -10.11
C LYS A 65 -6.02 17.63 -10.31
N ILE A 66 -5.88 16.68 -11.25
CA ILE A 66 -6.89 15.64 -11.48
C ILE A 66 -7.09 14.78 -10.23
N ILE A 67 -6.01 14.35 -9.58
CA ILE A 67 -6.06 13.56 -8.34
C ILE A 67 -6.76 14.37 -7.23
N PHE A 68 -6.40 15.64 -7.08
CA PHE A 68 -6.99 16.53 -6.07
C PHE A 68 -8.50 16.72 -6.26
N TYR A 69 -8.96 17.02 -7.48
CA TYR A 69 -10.40 17.16 -7.73
C TYR A 69 -11.16 15.85 -7.55
N ARG A 70 -10.59 14.70 -7.96
CA ARG A 70 -11.19 13.39 -7.71
C ARG A 70 -11.30 13.12 -6.21
N PHE A 71 -10.24 13.40 -5.45
CA PHE A 71 -10.24 13.29 -4.01
C PHE A 71 -11.34 14.16 -3.40
N LEU A 72 -11.46 15.43 -3.81
CA LEU A 72 -12.46 16.36 -3.29
C LEU A 72 -13.89 15.88 -3.57
N ILE A 73 -14.16 15.44 -4.80
CA ILE A 73 -15.48 14.88 -5.18
C ILE A 73 -15.81 13.67 -4.31
N VAL A 74 -14.91 12.69 -4.22
CA VAL A 74 -15.13 11.47 -3.43
C VAL A 74 -15.29 11.80 -1.94
N ALA A 75 -14.47 12.70 -1.40
CA ALA A 75 -14.54 13.12 -0.01
C ALA A 75 -15.89 13.77 0.32
N ILE A 76 -16.38 14.69 -0.54
CA ILE A 76 -17.70 15.30 -0.36
C ILE A 76 -18.81 14.24 -0.42
N LEU A 77 -18.77 13.33 -1.40
CA LEU A 77 -19.77 12.28 -1.53
C LEU A 77 -19.80 11.37 -0.30
N VAL A 78 -18.64 10.98 0.22
CA VAL A 78 -18.53 10.17 1.45
C VAL A 78 -19.02 10.93 2.68
N LEU A 79 -18.73 12.23 2.78
CA LEU A 79 -19.21 13.07 3.88
C LEU A 79 -20.73 13.22 3.85
N ILE A 80 -21.31 13.53 2.69
CA ILE A 80 -22.76 13.62 2.49
C ILE A 80 -23.41 12.27 2.83
N PHE A 81 -22.87 11.17 2.28
CA PHE A 81 -23.37 9.83 2.56
C PHE A 81 -23.33 9.51 4.05
N SER A 82 -22.19 9.71 4.71
CA SER A 82 -22.05 9.43 6.14
C SER A 82 -22.99 10.29 6.98
N TYR A 83 -23.21 11.56 6.60
CA TYR A 83 -24.10 12.46 7.32
C TYR A 83 -25.56 12.01 7.25
N PHE A 84 -26.03 11.53 6.10
CA PHE A 84 -27.42 11.11 5.92
C PHE A 84 -27.70 9.67 6.36
N PHE A 85 -26.77 8.74 6.16
CA PHE A 85 -26.99 7.30 6.39
C PHE A 85 -26.52 6.78 7.76
N ASP A 86 -25.48 7.38 8.34
CA ASP A 86 -25.05 7.08 9.71
C ASP A 86 -24.63 8.36 10.46
N PRO A 87 -25.58 9.28 10.72
CA PRO A 87 -25.29 10.55 11.39
C PRO A 87 -24.64 10.37 12.76
N SER A 88 -24.97 9.26 13.44
CA SER A 88 -24.43 8.92 14.77
C SER A 88 -22.92 8.72 14.77
N LYS A 89 -22.36 8.20 13.66
CA LYS A 89 -20.92 7.99 13.48
C LYS A 89 -20.24 9.08 12.67
N PHE A 90 -20.98 10.08 12.19
CA PHE A 90 -20.43 11.15 11.36
C PHE A 90 -19.31 11.89 12.10
N LEU A 91 -18.10 11.78 11.55
CA LEU A 91 -16.88 12.34 12.11
C LEU A 91 -16.61 11.92 13.58
N ASN A 92 -17.09 10.75 14.00
CA ASN A 92 -16.93 10.30 15.40
C ASN A 92 -15.45 10.11 15.79
N LEU A 93 -14.62 9.62 14.87
CA LEU A 93 -13.17 9.46 15.10
C LEU A 93 -12.47 10.78 15.48
N PRO A 94 -12.50 11.84 14.65
CA PRO A 94 -11.89 13.11 15.02
C PRO A 94 -12.61 13.84 16.17
N ARG A 95 -13.92 13.64 16.37
CA ARG A 95 -14.70 14.31 17.43
C ARG A 95 -14.51 13.69 18.82
N SER A 96 -14.55 12.37 18.91
CA SER A 96 -14.60 11.63 20.18
C SER A 96 -13.28 10.92 20.50
N HIS A 97 -12.47 10.62 19.48
CA HIS A 97 -11.21 9.89 19.61
C HIS A 97 -10.07 10.59 18.87
N PHE A 98 -9.92 11.91 19.06
CA PHE A 98 -8.98 12.76 18.33
C PHE A 98 -7.54 12.22 18.31
N PHE A 99 -7.00 11.79 19.45
CA PHE A 99 -5.64 11.24 19.53
C PHE A 99 -5.49 9.94 18.73
N LEU A 100 -6.50 9.06 18.76
CA LEU A 100 -6.49 7.84 17.96
C LEU A 100 -6.55 8.17 16.47
N TRP A 101 -7.40 9.12 16.08
CA TRP A 101 -7.49 9.60 14.70
C TRP A 101 -6.14 10.16 14.20
N LEU A 102 -5.47 10.98 15.01
CA LEU A 102 -4.16 11.52 14.68
C LEU A 102 -3.10 10.42 14.57
N LEU A 103 -3.12 9.46 15.50
CA LEU A 103 -2.22 8.30 15.47
C LEU A 103 -2.42 7.46 14.21
N ILE A 104 -3.66 7.23 13.79
CA ILE A 104 -3.96 6.54 12.52
C ILE A 104 -3.39 7.33 11.34
N ILE A 105 -3.64 8.65 11.26
CA ILE A 105 -3.13 9.48 10.16
C ILE A 105 -1.62 9.41 10.01
N ILE A 106 -0.89 9.36 11.14
CA ILE A 106 0.58 9.35 11.12
C ILE A 106 1.13 7.93 10.93
N LEU A 107 0.64 6.96 11.72
CA LEU A 107 1.20 5.61 11.74
C LEU A 107 0.73 4.76 10.56
N TYR A 108 -0.51 4.92 10.08
CA TYR A 108 -1.02 4.08 8.99
C TYR A 108 -0.18 4.22 7.70
N PRO A 109 0.20 5.43 7.23
CA PRO A 109 1.10 5.57 6.10
C PRO A 109 2.45 4.88 6.30
N ILE A 110 3.02 4.95 7.51
CA ILE A 110 4.36 4.46 7.82
C ILE A 110 4.37 2.93 7.98
N LEU A 111 3.39 2.37 8.69
CA LEU A 111 3.33 0.95 9.03
C LEU A 111 2.64 0.10 7.94
N SER A 112 1.86 0.74 7.07
CA SER A 112 1.07 0.03 6.05
C SER A 112 1.36 0.52 4.65
N ALA A 113 1.02 1.78 4.33
CA ALA A 113 1.05 2.25 2.94
C ALA A 113 2.46 2.23 2.32
N LEU A 114 3.46 2.70 3.06
CA LEU A 114 4.85 2.75 2.58
C LEU A 114 5.47 1.34 2.45
N PRO A 115 5.35 0.41 3.43
CA PRO A 115 5.72 -0.98 3.25
C PRO A 115 5.04 -1.64 2.04
N GLN A 116 3.74 -1.40 1.84
CA GLN A 116 3.01 -1.92 0.68
C GLN A 116 3.55 -1.35 -0.63
N GLU A 117 3.83 -0.06 -0.72
CA GLU A 117 4.42 0.54 -1.93
C GLU A 117 5.77 -0.11 -2.27
N ILE A 118 6.62 -0.37 -1.27
CA ILE A 118 7.90 -1.04 -1.47
C ILE A 118 7.71 -2.45 -2.01
N VAL A 119 6.82 -3.24 -1.41
CA VAL A 119 6.61 -4.66 -1.77
C VAL A 119 5.91 -4.79 -3.12
N PHE A 120 4.79 -4.11 -3.31
CA PHE A 120 3.92 -4.27 -4.48
C PHE A 120 4.30 -3.39 -5.67
N ARG A 121 4.99 -2.26 -5.47
CA ARG A 121 5.37 -1.36 -6.55
C ARG A 121 6.86 -1.46 -6.87
N SER A 122 7.72 -1.17 -5.91
CA SER A 122 9.16 -1.11 -6.18
C SER A 122 9.77 -2.50 -6.39
N PHE A 123 9.47 -3.44 -5.50
CA PHE A 123 10.02 -4.80 -5.55
C PHE A 123 9.34 -5.64 -6.63
N PHE A 124 8.00 -5.75 -6.63
CA PHE A 124 7.28 -6.60 -7.57
C PHE A 124 7.62 -6.28 -9.03
N PHE A 125 7.49 -5.02 -9.44
CA PHE A 125 7.75 -4.63 -10.83
C PHE A 125 9.20 -4.92 -11.22
N LYS A 126 10.18 -4.63 -10.36
CA LYS A 126 11.61 -4.84 -10.67
C LYS A 126 12.03 -6.30 -10.60
N ARG A 127 11.49 -7.08 -9.68
CA ARG A 127 11.83 -8.50 -9.50
C ARG A 127 11.23 -9.35 -10.62
N TYR A 128 10.00 -9.05 -11.00
CA TYR A 128 9.18 -9.90 -11.85
C TYR A 128 8.97 -9.38 -13.27
N GLU A 129 9.52 -8.22 -13.65
CA GLU A 129 9.44 -7.67 -15.03
C GLU A 129 9.68 -8.74 -16.11
N ASN A 130 10.72 -9.56 -15.95
CA ASN A 130 11.12 -10.57 -16.94
C ASN A 130 10.16 -11.77 -17.09
N LEU A 131 9.16 -11.91 -16.20
CA LEU A 131 8.10 -12.90 -16.33
C LEU A 131 6.99 -12.43 -17.29
N PHE A 132 6.82 -11.12 -17.43
CA PHE A 132 5.78 -10.52 -18.26
C PHE A 132 6.39 -10.06 -19.58
N LYS A 133 6.00 -10.72 -20.69
CA LYS A 133 6.49 -10.33 -22.03
C LYS A 133 5.97 -8.95 -22.46
N ASN A 134 4.80 -8.54 -21.95
CA ASN A 134 4.17 -7.27 -22.25
C ASN A 134 4.13 -6.40 -21.00
N LYS A 135 4.81 -5.24 -21.07
CA LYS A 135 4.86 -4.27 -19.97
C LYS A 135 3.52 -3.60 -19.65
N LYS A 136 2.49 -3.75 -20.52
CA LYS A 136 1.12 -3.30 -20.23
C LYS A 136 0.34 -4.26 -19.34
N ILE A 137 0.83 -5.50 -19.18
CA ILE A 137 0.19 -6.56 -18.37
C ILE A 137 0.85 -6.66 -16.98
N LEU A 138 2.02 -6.03 -16.82
CA LEU A 138 2.73 -5.87 -15.54
C LEU A 138 2.16 -4.65 -14.80
#